data_AF-A0A925VRR8-F1
#
_entry.id   AF-A0A925VRR8-F1
#
_cell.length_a   1.000
_cell.length_b   1.000
_cell.length_c   1.000
_cell.angle_alpha   90.00
_cell.angle_beta   90.00
_cell.angle_gamma   90.00
#
_symmetry.space_group_name_H-M   'P 1'
#
loop_
_entity.id
_entity.type
_entity.pdbx_description
1 polymer ?
#
loop_
_entity_poly.entity_id
_entity_poly.type
_entity_poly.pdbx_seq_one_letter_code
_entity_poly.pdbx_strand_id
1 'polypeptide(L)'
;ARIHETNLKKQGMLGLTFANKADYDLVEEADIIDILGLSTFAPGQPLQARLHHADGDTDLITLNHTYNQGQIEWFKAGSALNLIRQRESSGA
;
A
#
# COMPACT_ATOMS: atom_id res chain seq x y z
N ALA A 1 -14.73 -0.96 -3.28
CA ALA A 1 -15.45 -0.74 -4.56
C ALA A 1 -14.48 -0.28 -5.65
N ARG A 2 -14.65 -0.72 -6.91
CA ARG A 2 -13.68 -0.53 -8.02
C ARG A 2 -13.23 0.92 -8.25
N ILE A 3 -14.17 1.87 -8.19
CA ILE A 3 -13.89 3.31 -8.41
C ILE A 3 -13.09 3.89 -7.23
N HIS A 4 -13.44 3.50 -6.01
CA HIS A 4 -12.77 3.96 -4.79
C HIS A 4 -11.29 3.53 -4.76
N GLU A 5 -11.00 2.27 -5.10
CA GLU A 5 -9.63 1.76 -5.18
C GLU A 5 -8.79 2.53 -6.21
N THR A 6 -9.36 2.79 -7.39
CA THR A 6 -8.65 3.54 -8.45
C THR A 6 -8.33 4.97 -8.00
N ASN A 7 -9.25 5.61 -7.27
CA ASN A 7 -9.04 6.98 -6.77
C ASN A 7 -7.96 7.04 -5.70
N LEU A 8 -7.93 6.09 -4.75
CA LEU A 8 -6.86 6.00 -3.74
C LEU A 8 -5.48 5.90 -4.40
N LYS A 9 -5.33 5.01 -5.39
CA LYS A 9 -4.09 4.81 -6.14
C LYS A 9 -3.62 6.09 -6.84
N LYS A 10 -4.55 6.82 -7.46
CA LYS A 10 -4.24 8.09 -8.15
C LYS A 10 -3.71 9.16 -7.20
N GLN A 11 -4.15 9.13 -5.94
CA GLN A 11 -3.70 10.05 -4.89
C GLN A 11 -2.48 9.54 -4.11
N GLY A 12 -1.81 8.48 -4.58
CA GLY A 12 -0.61 7.95 -3.93
C GLY A 12 -0.87 7.21 -2.61
N MET A 13 -2.12 6.83 -2.33
CA MET A 13 -2.48 6.05 -1.15
C MET A 13 -2.42 4.55 -1.45
N LEU A 14 -1.91 3.76 -0.51
CA LEU A 14 -1.89 2.30 -0.63
C LEU A 14 -3.30 1.71 -0.53
N GLY A 15 -3.66 0.91 -1.53
CA GLY A 15 -4.95 0.23 -1.61
C GLY A 15 -4.69 -1.26 -1.44
N LEU A 16 -4.77 -1.74 -0.20
CA LEU A 16 -4.39 -3.09 0.19
C LEU A 16 -5.62 -3.85 0.71
N THR A 17 -5.57 -5.17 0.58
CA THR A 17 -6.61 -6.08 1.06
C THR A 17 -5.97 -7.23 1.80
N PHE A 18 -6.54 -7.68 2.92
CA PHE A 18 -6.07 -8.87 3.61
C PHE A 18 -6.08 -10.10 2.69
N ALA A 19 -4.99 -10.88 2.72
CA ALA A 19 -4.93 -12.15 2.02
C ALA A 19 -5.87 -13.20 2.67
N ASN A 20 -5.94 -13.19 3.99
CA ASN A 20 -6.91 -13.94 4.78
C ASN A 20 -7.88 -12.97 5.47
N LYS A 21 -9.18 -13.16 5.30
CA LYS A 21 -10.19 -12.25 5.88
C LYS A 21 -10.20 -12.27 7.42
N ALA A 22 -9.84 -13.40 8.04
CA ALA A 22 -9.79 -13.51 9.49
C ALA A 22 -8.66 -12.67 10.12
N ASP A 23 -7.65 -12.27 9.32
CA ASP A 23 -6.56 -11.40 9.78
C ASP A 23 -7.09 -10.00 10.16
N TYR A 24 -8.30 -9.63 9.73
CA TYR A 24 -8.96 -8.42 10.19
C TYR A 24 -9.21 -8.44 11.70
N ASP A 25 -9.53 -9.61 12.27
CA ASP A 25 -9.83 -9.77 13.68
C ASP A 25 -8.57 -9.69 14.57
N LEU A 26 -7.38 -9.74 13.96
CA LEU A 26 -6.09 -9.53 14.65
C LEU A 26 -5.74 -8.04 14.79
N VAL A 27 -6.42 -7.14 14.07
CA VAL A 27 -6.12 -5.70 14.11
C VAL A 27 -6.87 -5.07 15.28
N GLU A 28 -6.12 -4.51 16.23
CA GLU A 28 -6.66 -3.79 17.38
C GLU A 28 -6.62 -2.27 17.19
N GLU A 29 -7.46 -1.54 17.94
CA GLU A 29 -7.61 -0.08 17.78
C GLU A 29 -6.32 0.70 18.08
N ALA A 30 -5.50 0.19 19.00
CA ALA A 30 -4.27 0.83 19.45
C ALA A 30 -3.02 0.38 18.68
N ASP A 31 -3.17 -0.48 17.67
CA ASP A 31 -2.03 -1.04 16.95
C ASP A 31 -1.27 0.02 16.18
N ILE A 32 0.06 -0.07 16.24
CA ILE A 32 0.93 0.59 15.27
C ILE A 32 1.17 -0.39 14.13
N ILE A 33 0.92 0.04 12.89
CA ILE A 33 1.00 -0.83 11.71
C ILE A 33 2.19 -0.43 10.83
N ASP A 34 3.16 -1.33 10.70
CA ASP A 34 4.24 -1.19 9.72
C ASP A 34 3.88 -1.91 8.42
N ILE A 35 4.01 -1.23 7.28
CA ILE A 35 3.92 -1.87 5.96
C ILE A 35 5.31 -2.24 5.46
N LEU A 36 5.57 -3.54 5.34
CA LEU A 36 6.85 -4.10 4.92
C LEU A 36 6.82 -4.46 3.43
N GLY A 37 7.99 -4.42 2.78
CA GLY A 37 8.15 -4.79 1.37
C GLY A 37 7.98 -3.65 0.36
N LEU A 38 7.81 -2.40 0.82
CA LEU A 38 7.65 -1.24 -0.08
C LEU A 38 8.88 -0.96 -0.96
N SER A 39 10.08 -1.32 -0.52
CA SER A 39 11.31 -1.19 -1.31
C SER A 39 11.35 -2.13 -2.51
N THR A 40 10.73 -3.31 -2.40
CA THR A 40 10.63 -4.33 -3.46
C THR A 40 9.24 -4.38 -4.09
N PHE A 41 8.44 -3.34 -3.91
CA PHE A 41 7.05 -3.31 -4.35
C PHE A 41 6.94 -3.53 -5.87
N ALA A 42 6.29 -4.63 -6.27
CA ALA A 42 6.16 -5.06 -7.65
C ALA A 42 4.75 -5.65 -7.93
N PRO A 43 4.29 -5.65 -9.19
CA PRO A 43 3.00 -6.23 -9.55
C PRO A 43 2.92 -7.72 -9.17
N GLY A 44 1.81 -8.12 -8.55
CA GLY A 44 1.56 -9.51 -8.15
C GLY A 44 2.37 -10.01 -6.96
N GLN A 45 3.19 -9.16 -6.32
CA GLN A 45 3.94 -9.52 -5.11
C GLN A 45 3.25 -8.96 -3.87
N PRO A 46 2.70 -9.82 -2.98
CA PRO A 46 2.07 -9.35 -1.75
C PRO A 46 3.02 -8.53 -0.87
N LEU A 47 2.45 -7.63 -0.08
CA LEU A 47 3.13 -6.92 1.00
C LEU A 47 2.82 -7.62 2.34
N GLN A 48 3.47 -7.17 3.40
CA GLN A 48 3.16 -7.60 4.76
C GLN A 48 2.82 -6.40 5.62
N ALA A 49 1.90 -6.58 6.57
CA ALA A 49 1.71 -5.66 7.68
C ALA A 49 2.19 -6.33 8.96
N ARG A 50 3.01 -5.62 9.74
CA ARG A 50 3.31 -5.98 11.12
C ARG A 50 2.44 -5.13 12.03
N LEU A 51 1.64 -5.78 12.84
CA LEU A 51 0.82 -5.18 13.88
C LEU A 51 1.65 -5.17 15.16
N HIS A 52 1.81 -4.01 15.79
CA HIS A 52 2.43 -3.89 17.10
C HIS A 52 1.34 -3.57 18.11
N HIS A 53 1.02 -4.55 18.96
CA HIS A 53 -0.02 -4.47 19.96
C HIS A 53 0.44 -3.67 21.18
N ALA A 54 -0.52 -3.14 21.94
CA ALA A 54 -0.24 -2.30 23.10
C ALA A 54 0.44 -3.06 24.26
N ASP A 55 0.28 -4.38 24.31
CA ASP A 55 0.93 -5.27 25.28
C ASP A 55 2.37 -5.67 24.89
N GLY A 56 2.79 -5.31 23.67
CA GLY A 56 4.12 -5.58 23.14
C GLY A 56 4.19 -6.82 22.25
N ASP A 57 3.10 -7.56 22.06
CA ASP A 57 3.03 -8.65 21.10
C ASP A 57 2.96 -8.12 19.66
N THR A 58 3.27 -8.99 18.71
CA THR A 58 3.22 -8.62 17.29
C THR A 58 2.66 -9.73 16.43
N ASP A 59 1.74 -9.36 15.53
CA ASP A 59 1.26 -10.22 14.45
C ASP A 59 1.80 -9.78 13.09
N LEU A 60 1.97 -10.74 12.19
CA LEU A 60 2.44 -10.51 10.82
C LEU A 60 1.42 -11.06 9.83
N ILE A 61 0.77 -10.17 9.10
CA ILE A 61 -0.31 -10.51 8.17
C ILE A 61 0.08 -10.20 6.72
N THR A 62 -0.48 -10.96 5.78
CA THR A 62 -0.19 -10.79 4.35
C THR A 62 -1.24 -9.90 3.69
N LEU A 63 -0.79 -8.92 2.90
CA LEU A 63 -1.62 -7.95 2.21
C LEU A 63 -1.48 -8.07 0.70
N ASN A 64 -2.60 -8.30 0.02
CA ASN A 64 -2.71 -8.33 -1.42
C ASN A 64 -3.00 -6.95 -2.00
N HIS A 65 -2.71 -6.80 -3.30
CA HIS A 65 -2.99 -5.58 -4.04
C HIS A 65 -3.15 -5.86 -5.54
N THR A 66 -3.72 -4.91 -6.29
CA THR A 66 -3.89 -5.03 -7.75
C THR A 66 -3.11 -3.98 -8.54
N TYR A 67 -2.08 -3.37 -7.93
CA TYR A 67 -1.19 -2.44 -8.60
C TYR A 67 -0.47 -3.05 -9.80
N ASN A 68 -0.47 -2.30 -10.91
CA ASN A 68 0.48 -2.50 -12.00
C ASN A 68 1.67 -1.53 -11.87
N GLN A 69 2.67 -1.67 -12.74
CA GLN A 69 3.90 -0.87 -12.67
C GLN A 69 3.64 0.65 -12.66
N GLY A 70 2.77 1.15 -13.54
CA GLY A 70 2.46 2.59 -13.61
C GLY A 70 1.77 3.12 -12.35
N GLN A 71 0.89 2.32 -11.73
CA GLN A 71 0.26 2.69 -10.46
C GLN A 71 1.27 2.68 -9.30
N ILE A 72 2.27 1.80 -9.32
CA ILE A 72 3.37 1.81 -8.35
C ILE A 72 4.21 3.08 -8.51
N GLU A 73 4.44 3.54 -9.74
CA GLU A 73 5.11 4.82 -9.97
C GLU A 73 4.31 6.02 -9.45
N TRP A 74 2.98 6.00 -9.55
CA TRP A 74 2.13 7.03 -8.91
C TRP A 74 2.33 7.07 -7.41
N PHE A 75 2.37 5.91 -6.75
CA PHE A 75 2.66 5.81 -5.32
C PHE A 75 4.05 6.37 -4.99
N LYS A 76 5.10 5.96 -5.73
CA LYS A 76 6.47 6.45 -5.52
C LYS A 76 6.62 7.97 -5.72
N ALA A 77 5.85 8.55 -6.65
CA ALA A 77 5.81 9.99 -6.86
C ALA A 77 4.88 10.75 -5.87
N GLY A 78 4.16 10.03 -5.01
CA GLY A 78 3.17 10.57 -4.08
C GLY A 78 1.80 10.91 -4.72
N SER A 79 1.68 10.90 -6.05
CA SER A 79 0.40 10.90 -6.77
C SER A 79 0.64 10.72 -8.27
N ALA A 80 -0.42 10.41 -9.03
CA ALA A 80 -0.37 10.39 -10.49
C ALA A 80 -0.01 11.77 -11.07
N LEU A 81 -0.50 12.86 -10.46
CA LEU A 81 -0.23 14.23 -10.90
C LEU A 81 1.24 14.61 -10.69
N ASN A 82 1.83 14.19 -9.57
CA ASN A 82 3.24 14.42 -9.30
C ASN A 82 4.14 13.71 -10.32
N LEU A 83 3.79 12.47 -10.71
CA LEU A 83 4.53 11.75 -11.74
C LEU A 83 4.49 12.47 -13.09
N ILE A 84 3.31 13.00 -13.48
CA ILE A 84 3.17 13.79 -14.71
C ILE A 84 4.09 15.02 -14.65
N ARG A 85 4.02 15.80 -13.56
CA ARG A 85 4.88 16.98 -13.36
C ARG A 85 6.37 16.64 -13.45
N GLN A 86 6.81 15.54 -12.81
CA GLN A 86 8.21 15.11 -12.86
C GLN A 86 8.66 14.77 -14.28
N ARG A 87 7.83 14.06 -15.05
CA ARG A 87 8.15 13.71 -16.44
C ARG A 87 8.23 14.92 -17.35
N GLU A 88 7.39 15.93 -17.13
CA GLU A 88 7.46 17.22 -17.85
C GLU A 88 8.72 18.02 -17.48
N SER A 89 9.09 18.07 -16.19
CA SER A 89 10.30 18.78 -15.75
C SER A 89 11.60 18.12 -16.19
N SER A 90 11.63 16.80 -16.34
CA SER A 90 12.83 16.05 -16.77
C SER A 90 13.00 15.99 -18.30
N GLY A 91 12.02 16.52 -19.06
CA GLY A 91 12.05 16.61 -20.52
C GLY A 91 12.52 17.97 -21.06
N ALA A 92 12.99 18.87 -20.18
CA ALA A 92 13.66 20.13 -20.51
C ALA A 92 15.14 20.05 -20.15
#